data_AF-A0A933QPY2-F1
#
_entry.id   AF-A0A933QPY2-F1
#
_cell.length_a   1.000
_cell.length_b   1.000
_cell.length_c   1.000
_cell.angle_alpha   90.00
_cell.angle_beta   90.00
_cell.angle_gamma   90.00
#
_symmetry.space_group_name_H-M   'P 1'
#
loop_
_entity.id
_entity.type
_entity.pdbx_description
1 polymer ?
#
loop_
_entity_poly.entity_id
_entity_poly.type
_entity_poly.pdbx_seq_one_letter_code
_entity_poly.pdbx_strand_id
1 'polypeptide(L)'
;MNRDFSERIDHVINASILLNRLAKGMRGLLDKIFLNGPLQPIKHFLNGRWLGHPLHPVLTDVPIGAWLIVVVLDVIAVVFGVPNLGFASGLIALIGILGAVATIASGFMDWQDVGARELTVGLTHGLINATGTILFQ
;
A
#
# COMPACT_ATOMS: atom_id res chain seq x y z
N MET A 1 14.59 -17.72 -4.40
CA MET A 1 13.18 -17.97 -4.02
C MET A 1 12.65 -19.08 -4.91
N ASN A 2 12.05 -20.13 -4.35
CA ASN A 2 11.62 -21.30 -5.11
C ASN A 2 10.34 -20.95 -5.89
N ARG A 3 10.36 -21.00 -7.23
CA ARG A 3 9.20 -20.60 -8.07
C ARG A 3 7.93 -21.39 -7.75
N ASP A 4 8.09 -22.65 -7.34
CA ASP A 4 6.99 -23.52 -6.87
C ASP A 4 6.21 -22.91 -5.69
N PHE A 5 6.89 -22.25 -4.75
CA PHE A 5 6.22 -21.70 -3.57
C PHE A 5 5.35 -20.47 -3.90
N SER A 6 5.87 -19.54 -4.73
CA SER A 6 5.11 -18.37 -5.16
C SER A 6 3.89 -18.76 -5.98
N GLU A 7 4.06 -19.73 -6.89
CA GLU A 7 2.94 -20.23 -7.71
C GLU A 7 1.84 -20.86 -6.87
N ARG A 8 2.20 -21.58 -5.79
CA ARG A 8 1.23 -22.12 -4.84
C ARG A 8 0.46 -21.03 -4.11
N ILE A 9 1.13 -20.00 -3.59
CA ILE A 9 0.45 -18.88 -2.92
C ILE A 9 -0.50 -18.18 -3.89
N ASP A 10 -0.01 -17.86 -5.09
CA ASP A 10 -0.83 -17.22 -6.12
C ASP A 10 -2.04 -18.07 -6.46
N HIS A 11 -1.87 -19.39 -6.57
CA HIS A 11 -2.98 -20.30 -6.82
C HIS A 11 -3.99 -20.31 -5.66
N VAL A 12 -3.54 -20.32 -4.41
CA VAL A 12 -4.43 -20.31 -3.23
C VAL A 12 -5.22 -19.00 -3.17
N ILE A 13 -4.56 -17.85 -3.36
CA ILE A 13 -5.21 -16.54 -3.35
C ILE A 13 -6.24 -16.44 -4.48
N ASN A 14 -5.87 -16.88 -5.69
CA ASN A 14 -6.75 -16.82 -6.86
C ASN A 14 -7.91 -17.82 -6.83
N ALA A 15 -7.72 -18.98 -6.17
CA ALA A 15 -8.78 -19.96 -5.99
C ALA A 15 -9.85 -19.52 -4.97
N SER A 16 -9.59 -18.48 -4.18
CA SER A 16 -10.53 -17.98 -3.19
C SER A 16 -11.75 -17.31 -3.83
N ILE A 17 -12.90 -17.98 -3.75
CA ILE A 17 -14.19 -17.46 -4.24
C ILE A 17 -14.56 -16.17 -3.51
N LEU A 18 -14.32 -16.09 -2.19
CA LEU A 18 -14.65 -14.93 -1.38
C LEU A 18 -13.84 -13.70 -1.81
N LEU A 19 -12.51 -13.84 -1.90
CA LEU A 19 -11.63 -12.73 -2.32
C LEU A 19 -11.98 -12.27 -3.73
N ASN A 20 -12.25 -13.19 -4.64
CA ASN A 20 -12.62 -12.87 -6.02
C ASN A 20 -13.92 -12.07 -6.09
N ARG A 21 -14.95 -12.48 -5.33
CA ARG A 21 -16.23 -11.76 -5.24
C ARG A 21 -16.07 -10.37 -4.63
N LEU A 22 -15.34 -10.26 -3.52
CA LEU A 22 -15.09 -8.98 -2.86
C LEU A 22 -14.32 -8.04 -3.78
N ALA A 23 -13.24 -8.53 -4.38
CA ALA A 23 -12.39 -7.77 -5.28
C ALA A 23 -13.18 -7.23 -6.49
N LYS A 24 -13.96 -8.08 -7.15
CA LYS A 24 -14.81 -7.66 -8.30
C LYS A 24 -15.92 -6.70 -7.89
N GLY A 25 -16.57 -6.94 -6.74
CA GLY A 25 -17.63 -6.07 -6.22
C GLY A 25 -17.09 -4.67 -5.90
N MET A 26 -15.95 -4.62 -5.20
CA MET A 26 -15.25 -3.37 -4.90
C MET A 26 -14.83 -2.64 -6.17
N ARG A 27 -14.16 -3.33 -7.11
CA ARG A 27 -13.78 -2.74 -8.40
C ARG A 27 -14.99 -2.16 -9.12
N GLY A 28 -16.08 -2.91 -9.24
CA GLY A 28 -17.29 -2.44 -9.93
C GLY A 28 -17.95 -1.22 -9.29
N LEU A 29 -17.90 -1.10 -7.95
CA LEU A 29 -18.35 0.11 -7.25
C LEU A 29 -17.43 1.29 -7.56
N LEU A 30 -16.12 1.07 -7.47
CA LEU A 30 -15.12 2.11 -7.68
C LEU A 30 -15.10 2.60 -9.13
N ASP A 31 -15.24 1.70 -10.10
CA ASP A 31 -15.29 2.05 -11.51
C ASP A 31 -16.46 3.03 -11.79
N LYS A 32 -17.60 2.86 -11.12
CA LYS A 32 -18.73 3.79 -11.26
C LYS A 32 -18.44 5.18 -10.69
N ILE A 33 -17.60 5.28 -9.67
CA ILE A 33 -17.30 6.54 -8.97
C ILE A 33 -16.11 7.26 -9.61
N PHE A 34 -15.04 6.50 -9.87
CA PHE A 34 -13.70 6.99 -10.19
C PHE A 34 -13.27 6.73 -11.63
N LEU A 35 -13.84 5.74 -12.34
CA LEU A 35 -13.48 5.50 -13.74
C LEU A 35 -14.48 6.16 -14.70
N ASN A 36 -15.76 5.96 -14.45
CA ASN A 36 -16.89 6.42 -15.27
C ASN A 36 -17.73 7.50 -14.57
N GLY A 37 -17.27 8.01 -13.43
CA GLY A 37 -18.01 8.93 -12.57
C GLY A 37 -17.35 10.31 -12.43
N PRO A 38 -17.93 11.18 -11.58
CA PRO A 38 -17.48 12.57 -11.43
C PRO A 38 -16.09 12.71 -10.82
N LEU A 39 -15.58 11.67 -10.15
CA LEU A 39 -14.26 11.71 -9.50
C LEU A 39 -13.13 11.17 -10.38
N GLN A 40 -13.37 11.00 -11.68
CA GLN A 40 -12.36 10.57 -12.64
C GLN A 40 -11.08 11.43 -12.65
N PRO A 41 -11.14 12.78 -12.53
CA PRO A 41 -9.93 13.59 -12.46
C PRO A 41 -9.05 13.22 -11.25
N ILE A 42 -9.65 12.88 -10.11
CA ILE A 42 -8.93 12.44 -8.91
C ILE A 42 -8.23 11.11 -9.17
N LYS A 43 -8.92 10.15 -9.81
CA LYS A 43 -8.29 8.88 -10.22
C LYS A 43 -7.07 9.13 -11.10
N HIS A 44 -7.19 9.94 -12.13
CA HIS A 44 -6.08 10.21 -13.06
C HIS A 44 -4.89 10.90 -12.41
N PHE A 45 -5.16 11.80 -11.48
CA PHE A 45 -4.11 12.43 -10.68
C PHE A 45 -3.38 11.41 -9.80
N LEU A 46 -4.13 10.61 -9.04
CA LEU A 46 -3.59 9.62 -8.10
C LEU A 46 -2.95 8.41 -8.76
N ASN A 47 -3.35 8.07 -9.99
CA ASN A 47 -2.71 7.04 -10.81
C ASN A 47 -1.38 7.52 -11.42
N GLY A 48 -1.10 8.83 -11.42
CA GLY A 48 0.15 9.36 -11.95
C GLY A 48 0.16 9.56 -13.47
N ARG A 49 -1.01 9.68 -14.12
CA ARG A 49 -1.05 9.94 -15.58
C ARG A 49 -0.26 11.19 -16.00
N TRP A 50 -0.24 12.21 -15.14
CA TRP A 50 0.53 13.45 -15.35
C TRP A 50 2.04 13.23 -15.22
N LEU A 51 2.47 12.22 -14.46
CA LEU A 51 3.88 11.84 -14.29
C LEU A 51 4.36 10.94 -15.44
N GLY A 52 3.43 10.31 -16.16
CA GLY A 52 3.73 9.27 -17.16
C GLY A 52 4.05 7.90 -16.56
N HIS A 53 4.06 7.78 -15.23
CA HIS A 53 4.33 6.56 -14.49
C HIS A 53 3.37 6.42 -13.29
N PRO A 54 3.11 5.20 -12.80
CA PRO A 54 2.27 4.97 -11.62
C PRO A 54 2.81 5.74 -10.41
N LEU A 55 1.94 6.48 -9.73
CA LEU A 55 2.33 7.27 -8.56
C LEU A 55 2.54 6.40 -7.32
N HIS A 56 1.84 5.26 -7.21
CA HIS A 56 1.92 4.39 -6.04
C HIS A 56 3.34 3.89 -5.74
N PRO A 57 4.09 3.28 -6.68
CA PRO A 57 5.47 2.85 -6.42
C PRO A 57 6.38 4.00 -5.97
N VAL A 58 6.24 5.19 -6.57
CA VAL A 58 7.04 6.36 -6.18
C VAL A 58 6.74 6.76 -4.73
N LEU A 59 5.47 6.74 -4.33
CA LEU A 59 5.09 7.11 -2.98
C LEU A 59 5.48 6.05 -1.94
N THR A 60 5.59 4.76 -2.30
CA THR A 60 6.00 3.70 -1.35
C THR A 60 7.36 3.94 -0.70
N ASP A 61 8.27 4.66 -1.37
CA ASP A 61 9.60 4.95 -0.83
C ASP A 61 9.53 5.80 0.45
N VAL A 62 8.50 6.65 0.59
CA VAL A 62 8.32 7.51 1.76
C VAL A 62 8.06 6.71 3.04
N PRO A 63 7.00 5.88 3.15
CA PRO A 63 6.77 5.07 4.34
C PRO A 63 7.89 4.06 4.58
N ILE A 64 8.46 3.45 3.52
CA ILE A 64 9.58 2.50 3.66
C ILE A 64 10.79 3.18 4.30
N GLY A 65 11.19 4.35 3.78
CA GLY A 65 12.31 5.12 4.31
C GLY A 65 12.05 5.62 5.73
N ALA A 66 10.84 6.12 6.00
CA ALA A 66 10.47 6.60 7.33
C ALA A 66 10.55 5.48 8.38
N TRP A 67 9.95 4.31 8.13
CA TRP A 67 10.00 3.20 9.07
C TRP A 67 11.41 2.64 9.26
N LEU A 68 12.23 2.61 8.20
CA LEU A 68 13.64 2.25 8.33
C LEU A 68 14.37 3.20 9.28
N ILE A 69 14.15 4.51 9.13
CA ILE A 69 14.78 5.52 10.00
C ILE A 69 14.28 5.40 11.44
N VAL A 70 12.98 5.17 11.67
CA VAL A 70 12.41 4.91 13.00
C VAL A 70 13.16 3.77 13.70
N VAL A 71 13.29 2.62 13.03
CA VAL A 71 14.03 1.47 13.58
C VAL A 71 15.48 1.82 13.90
N VAL A 72 16.16 2.55 13.01
CA VAL A 72 17.54 2.99 13.25
C VAL A 72 17.64 3.91 14.46
N LEU A 73 16.73 4.89 14.59
CA LEU A 73 16.71 5.83 15.72
C LEU A 73 16.46 5.11 17.04
N ASP A 74 15.51 4.18 17.08
CA ASP A 74 15.18 3.41 18.27
C ASP A 74 16.36 2.50 18.68
N VAL A 75 17.01 1.84 17.72
CA VAL A 75 18.21 1.03 17.98
C VAL A 75 19.34 1.90 18.53
N ILE A 76 19.57 3.09 17.97
CA ILE A 76 20.61 4.00 18.47
C ILE A 76 20.30 4.46 19.89
N ALA A 77 19.04 4.81 20.16
CA ALA A 77 18.59 5.23 21.49
C ALA A 77 18.84 4.14 22.54
N VAL A 78 18.51 2.88 22.22
CA VAL A 78 18.66 1.75 23.14
C VAL A 78 20.11 1.30 23.31
N VAL A 79 20.87 1.18 22.21
CA VAL A 79 22.22 0.60 22.23
C VAL A 79 23.26 1.61 22.71
N PHE A 80 23.14 2.87 22.30
CA PHE A 80 24.13 3.92 22.63
C PHE A 80 23.65 4.89 23.71
N GLY A 81 22.40 4.75 24.19
CA GLY A 81 21.86 5.60 25.26
C GLY A 81 21.71 7.06 24.88
N VAL A 82 21.52 7.38 23.59
CA VAL A 82 21.40 8.76 23.11
C VAL A 82 20.03 9.32 23.52
N PRO A 83 19.98 10.38 24.36
CA PRO A 83 18.71 10.93 24.82
C PRO A 83 17.96 11.65 23.69
N ASN A 84 16.65 11.79 23.86
CA ASN A 84 15.75 12.55 22.98
C ASN A 84 15.52 12.03 21.55
N LEU A 85 16.11 10.88 21.16
CA LEU A 85 15.84 10.28 19.85
C LEU A 85 14.40 9.78 19.68
N GLY A 86 13.70 9.49 20.78
CA GLY A 86 12.29 9.08 20.73
C GLY A 86 11.36 10.14 20.13
N PHE A 87 11.64 11.44 20.34
CA PHE A 87 10.86 12.51 19.71
C PHE A 87 11.11 12.58 18.20
N ALA A 88 12.38 12.45 17.78
CA ALA A 88 12.71 12.39 16.36
C ALA A 88 12.08 11.16 15.69
N SER A 89 12.14 9.99 16.35
CA SER A 89 11.48 8.76 15.91
C SER A 89 9.97 8.97 15.71
N GLY A 90 9.29 9.60 16.68
CA GLY A 90 7.86 9.94 16.57
C GLY A 90 7.52 10.88 15.40
N LEU A 91 8.35 11.89 15.12
CA LEU A 91 8.14 12.77 13.96
C LEU A 91 8.32 12.05 12.62
N ILE A 92 9.33 11.18 12.52
CA ILE A 92 9.55 10.38 11.31
C ILE A 92 8.42 9.36 11.13
N ALA A 93 7.93 8.74 12.20
CA ALA A 93 6.76 7.86 12.15
C ALA A 93 5.53 8.59 11.59
N LEU A 94 5.28 9.83 12.01
CA LEU A 94 4.20 10.65 11.47
C LEU A 94 4.36 10.91 9.95
N ILE A 95 5.57 11.22 9.49
CA ILE A 95 5.86 11.35 8.06
C ILE A 95 5.57 10.04 7.32
N GLY A 96 5.97 8.91 7.91
CA GLY A 96 5.67 7.57 7.39
C GLY A 96 4.17 7.32 7.25
N ILE A 97 3.37 7.67 8.27
CA ILE A 97 1.91 7.52 8.25
C ILE A 97 1.29 8.39 7.15
N LEU A 98 1.68 9.66 7.04
CA LEU A 98 1.17 10.55 5.99
C LEU A 98 1.53 10.05 4.59
N GLY A 99 2.78 9.59 4.41
CA GLY A 99 3.23 8.95 3.18
C GLY A 99 2.47 7.67 2.86
N ALA A 100 2.19 6.83 3.86
CA ALA A 100 1.42 5.61 3.71
C ALA A 100 -0.02 5.91 3.25
N VAL A 101 -0.68 6.92 3.82
CA VAL A 101 -2.03 7.34 3.39
C VAL A 101 -2.04 7.73 1.91
N ALA A 102 -1.08 8.55 1.47
CA ALA A 102 -0.97 8.94 0.06
C ALA A 102 -0.65 7.74 -0.85
N THR A 103 0.20 6.84 -0.38
CA THR A 103 0.57 5.59 -1.06
C THR A 103 -0.63 4.67 -1.22
N ILE A 104 -1.45 4.50 -0.18
CA ILE A 104 -2.68 3.69 -0.23
C ILE A 104 -3.66 4.30 -1.21
N ALA A 105 -3.86 5.63 -1.17
CA ALA A 105 -4.80 6.31 -2.06
C ALA A 105 -4.44 6.13 -3.54
N SER A 106 -3.15 6.31 -3.90
CA SER A 106 -2.66 6.07 -5.26
C SER A 106 -2.75 4.60 -5.66
N GLY A 107 -2.32 3.67 -4.79
CA GLY A 107 -2.35 2.23 -5.06
C GLY A 107 -3.77 1.71 -5.26
N PHE A 108 -4.74 2.28 -4.56
CA PHE A 108 -6.15 1.92 -4.72
C PHE A 108 -6.74 2.37 -6.07
N MET A 109 -6.23 3.48 -6.64
CA MET A 109 -6.61 3.92 -7.99
C MET A 109 -5.96 3.07 -9.07
N ASP A 110 -4.69 2.68 -8.87
CA ASP A 110 -3.95 1.77 -9.75
C ASP A 110 -4.55 0.35 -9.74
N TRP A 111 -5.00 -0.13 -8.58
CA TRP A 111 -5.62 -1.44 -8.42
C TRP A 111 -6.89 -1.64 -9.28
N GLN A 112 -7.60 -0.58 -9.63
CA GLN A 112 -8.76 -0.68 -10.54
C GLN A 112 -8.38 -1.02 -11.98
N ASP A 113 -7.13 -0.78 -12.36
CA ASP A 113 -6.66 -0.93 -13.75
C ASP A 113 -5.92 -2.26 -13.98
N VAL A 114 -5.76 -3.08 -12.93
CA VAL A 114 -5.10 -4.39 -13.04
C VAL A 114 -5.99 -5.46 -13.70
N GLY A 115 -5.35 -6.53 -14.18
CA GLY A 115 -6.04 -7.68 -14.76
C GLY A 115 -6.84 -8.49 -13.74
N ALA A 116 -7.66 -9.43 -14.24
CA ALA A 116 -8.57 -10.20 -13.41
C ALA A 116 -7.84 -11.12 -12.40
N ARG A 117 -6.63 -11.58 -12.74
CA ARG A 117 -5.81 -12.45 -11.88
C ARG A 117 -5.11 -11.65 -10.77
N GLU A 118 -4.75 -10.41 -11.06
CA GLU A 118 -4.02 -9.52 -10.17
C GLU A 118 -4.95 -8.84 -9.16
N LEU A 119 -6.26 -8.82 -9.43
CA LEU A 119 -7.25 -8.15 -8.59
C LEU A 119 -7.33 -8.73 -7.17
N THR A 120 -7.36 -10.06 -7.06
CA THR A 120 -7.36 -10.81 -5.80
C THR A 120 -6.04 -10.66 -5.06
N VAL A 121 -4.92 -10.75 -5.77
CA VAL A 121 -3.58 -10.55 -5.19
C VAL A 121 -3.43 -9.13 -4.63
N GLY A 122 -3.85 -8.11 -5.39
CA GLY A 122 -3.83 -6.72 -4.94
C GLY A 122 -4.71 -6.46 -3.73
N LEU A 123 -5.90 -7.07 -3.67
CA LEU A 123 -6.78 -6.97 -2.49
C LEU A 123 -6.12 -7.62 -1.26
N THR A 124 -5.56 -8.83 -1.41
CA THR A 124 -4.86 -9.51 -0.32
C THR A 124 -3.66 -8.71 0.16
N HIS A 125 -2.87 -8.15 -0.75
CA HIS A 125 -1.76 -7.27 -0.42
C HIS A 125 -2.24 -6.05 0.39
N GLY A 126 -3.30 -5.37 -0.08
CA GLY A 126 -3.88 -4.22 0.62
C GLY A 126 -4.37 -4.57 2.03
N LEU A 127 -5.05 -5.71 2.20
CA LEU A 127 -5.52 -6.19 3.50
C LEU A 127 -4.36 -6.46 4.47
N ILE A 128 -3.31 -7.14 4.01
CA ILE A 128 -2.14 -7.45 4.84
C ILE A 128 -1.47 -6.16 5.32
N ASN A 129 -1.25 -5.19 4.42
CA ASN A 129 -0.65 -3.91 4.77
C ASN A 129 -1.54 -3.10 5.73
N ALA A 130 -2.85 -3.09 5.51
CA ALA A 130 -3.79 -2.41 6.40
C ALA A 130 -3.76 -3.03 7.80
N THR A 131 -3.79 -4.37 7.90
CA THR A 131 -3.67 -5.08 9.18
C THR A 131 -2.35 -4.75 9.87
N GLY A 132 -1.22 -4.81 9.16
CA GLY A 132 0.08 -4.44 9.74
C GLY A 132 0.10 -2.99 10.25
N THR A 133 -0.41 -2.06 9.46
CA THR A 133 -0.47 -0.64 9.84
C THR A 133 -1.32 -0.43 11.09
N ILE A 134 -2.50 -1.06 11.18
CA ILE A 134 -3.41 -0.91 12.32
C ILE A 134 -2.84 -1.54 13.59
N LEU A 135 -2.10 -2.64 13.48
CA LEU A 135 -1.60 -3.38 14.64
C LEU A 135 -0.30 -2.80 15.23
N PHE A 136 0.52 -2.15 14.41
CA PHE A 136 1.90 -1.79 14.78
C PHE A 136 2.22 -0.30 14.74
N GLN A 137 1.29 0.57 14.29
CA GLN A 137 1.43 2.03 14.35
C GLN A 137 0.62 2.64 15.49
#